data_AF-A0A967D8L0-F1
#
_entry.id   AF-A0A967D8L0-F1
#
_cell.length_a   1.000
_cell.length_b   1.000
_cell.length_c   1.000
_cell.angle_alpha   90.00
_cell.angle_beta   90.00
_cell.angle_gamma   90.00
#
_symmetry.space_group_name_H-M   'P 1'
#
loop_
_entity.id
_entity.type
_entity.pdbx_description
1 polymer ?
#
loop_
_entity_poly.entity_id
_entity_poly.type
_entity_poly.pdbx_seq_one_letter_code
_entity_poly.pdbx_strand_id
1 'polypeptide(L)'
;NMTQMRQIAAMRGLVANPRGDMIPRPIKSNFREGLETLEYFIATPGARKGLVDTALRTADSGYLTRRLVDVAQELIIREEDCGTTLGVWIENVAPDTANTRSYLETKLFGRALLSDVELSEALSDGRKTLERNTIIGDLEMAALRDDAAVDRVRVRSVLTCDAELGVCAMCYGRSLSTGKAIELGEAVGVIAAQSIGEPGTQLTMRTFHTGGVAGKDIAGGLPRVVELFESRTPKGSARLSPASGVVRIGEDEGKGIPVVVVDDAGDEHPIVLPLGARPLPEVVDGAEIRAGDPITDGPFDPKELMEIKGPRETQMYLVEEVQRVYRDQGVSIHDKHIELIVRQMTRRIAVSEPGSTDFLPGERVDAKRFRDTNRAMVESGERPSEGRPEIMGITKASLATESWLSAASFQETTRVLTEAAIDGKSDGLIGLKENIIIGKLIPAGTGMMR
;
A
#
# COMPACT_ATOMS: atom_id res chain seq x y z
N ASN A 1 5.22 9.07 -29.64
CA ASN A 1 6.37 8.73 -28.76
C ASN A 1 7.66 8.91 -29.56
N MET A 2 8.66 9.64 -29.04
CA MET A 2 9.94 9.91 -29.73
C MET A 2 10.72 8.62 -30.04
N THR A 3 10.60 7.60 -29.18
CA THR A 3 11.23 6.28 -29.41
C THR A 3 10.68 5.59 -30.66
N GLN A 4 9.38 5.72 -30.93
CA GLN A 4 8.77 5.17 -32.15
C GLN A 4 9.22 5.94 -33.39
N MET A 5 9.31 7.27 -33.31
CA MET A 5 9.84 8.09 -34.40
C MET A 5 11.29 7.72 -34.72
N ARG A 6 12.13 7.48 -33.70
CA ARG A 6 13.51 7.00 -33.88
C ARG A 6 13.57 5.69 -34.66
N GLN A 7 12.68 4.74 -34.35
CA GLN A 7 12.64 3.45 -35.04
C GLN A 7 12.19 3.56 -36.50
N ILE A 8 11.30 4.52 -36.81
CA ILE A 8 10.78 4.74 -38.16
C ILE A 8 11.80 5.45 -39.05
N ALA A 9 12.47 6.49 -38.54
CA ALA A 9 13.21 7.44 -39.37
C ALA A 9 14.73 7.50 -39.13
N ALA A 10 15.25 6.87 -38.07
CA ALA A 10 16.68 6.94 -37.73
C ALA A 10 17.32 5.55 -37.66
N MET A 11 17.15 4.86 -36.54
CA MET A 11 17.67 3.50 -36.34
C MET A 11 16.87 2.78 -35.26
N ARG A 12 16.73 1.46 -35.39
CA ARG A 12 16.13 0.64 -34.33
C ARG A 12 17.05 0.54 -33.10
N GLY A 13 18.34 0.29 -33.33
CA GLY A 13 19.38 0.25 -32.29
C GLY A 13 19.50 -1.10 -31.59
N LEU A 14 19.90 -1.07 -30.32
CA LEU A 14 20.13 -2.29 -29.55
C LEU A 14 18.81 -2.93 -29.11
N VAL A 15 18.79 -4.26 -29.16
CA VAL A 15 17.64 -5.07 -28.75
C VAL A 15 18.05 -6.03 -27.62
N ALA A 16 17.11 -6.33 -26.74
CA ALA A 16 17.33 -7.29 -25.65
C ALA A 16 17.04 -8.72 -26.08
N ASN A 17 17.83 -9.67 -25.59
CA ASN A 17 17.56 -11.10 -25.70
C ASN A 17 16.40 -11.51 -24.74
N PRO A 18 15.89 -12.76 -24.81
CA PRO A 18 14.85 -13.20 -23.88
C PRO A 18 15.24 -13.23 -22.40
N ARG A 19 16.54 -13.24 -22.07
CA ARG A 19 17.04 -13.14 -20.69
C ARG A 19 17.07 -11.69 -20.17
N GLY A 20 16.96 -10.70 -21.05
CA GLY A 20 17.06 -9.27 -20.73
C GLY A 20 18.44 -8.67 -21.05
N ASP A 21 19.42 -9.47 -21.46
CA ASP A 21 20.74 -8.96 -21.82
C ASP A 21 20.70 -8.26 -23.18
N MET A 22 21.48 -7.21 -23.29
CA MET A 22 21.61 -6.45 -24.53
C MET A 22 22.41 -7.23 -25.56
N ILE A 23 21.85 -7.43 -26.75
CA ILE A 23 22.59 -8.05 -27.85
C ILE A 23 23.61 -7.02 -28.36
N PRO A 24 24.92 -7.33 -28.34
CA PRO A 24 25.98 -6.35 -28.63
C PRO A 24 25.99 -5.88 -30.09
N ARG A 25 25.28 -6.57 -31.00
CA ARG A 25 25.13 -6.18 -32.40
C ARG A 25 23.89 -5.30 -32.58
N PRO A 26 24.02 -3.98 -32.80
CA PRO A 26 22.87 -3.10 -33.01
C PRO A 26 22.26 -3.29 -34.40
N ILE A 27 20.96 -3.01 -34.51
CA ILE A 27 20.25 -2.86 -35.77
C ILE A 27 20.45 -1.42 -36.25
N LYS A 28 21.15 -1.25 -37.37
CA LYS A 28 21.51 0.08 -37.89
C LYS A 28 20.40 0.67 -38.75
N SER A 29 19.70 -0.19 -39.48
CA SER A 29 18.62 0.20 -40.38
C SER A 29 17.36 0.65 -39.62
N ASN A 30 16.51 1.44 -40.27
CA ASN A 30 15.20 1.85 -39.78
C ASN A 30 14.05 1.23 -40.59
N PHE A 31 12.81 1.38 -40.11
CA PHE A 31 11.66 0.79 -40.81
C PHE A 31 11.39 1.38 -42.19
N ARG A 32 11.82 2.62 -42.46
CA ARG A 32 11.69 3.24 -43.80
C ARG A 32 12.66 2.63 -44.80
N GLU A 33 13.89 2.34 -44.38
CA GLU A 33 14.95 1.73 -45.20
C GLU A 33 14.74 0.21 -45.38
N GLY A 34 14.05 -0.43 -44.43
CA GLY A 34 13.88 -1.87 -44.38
C GLY A 34 14.97 -2.53 -43.52
N LEU A 35 14.69 -3.74 -43.03
CA LEU A 35 15.61 -4.51 -42.19
C LEU A 35 16.19 -5.67 -43.00
N GLU A 36 17.50 -5.91 -42.88
CA GLU A 36 18.10 -7.14 -43.41
C GLU A 36 17.54 -8.38 -42.69
N THR A 37 17.60 -9.55 -43.32
CA THR A 37 17.08 -10.80 -42.75
C THR A 37 17.64 -11.08 -41.35
N LEU A 38 18.94 -10.83 -41.15
CA LEU A 38 19.58 -11.04 -39.85
C LEU A 38 19.14 -10.00 -38.81
N GLU A 39 18.98 -8.73 -39.19
CA GLU A 39 18.49 -7.67 -38.31
C GLU A 39 17.05 -7.94 -37.87
N TYR A 40 16.19 -8.38 -38.80
CA TYR A 40 14.83 -8.80 -38.50
C TYR A 40 14.81 -10.01 -37.55
N PHE A 41 15.67 -11.00 -37.79
CA PHE A 41 15.78 -12.17 -36.92
C PHE A 41 16.25 -11.79 -35.50
N ILE A 42 17.24 -10.90 -35.37
CA ILE A 42 17.74 -10.41 -34.07
C ILE A 42 16.66 -9.65 -33.29
N ALA A 43 15.76 -8.93 -33.97
CA ALA A 43 14.64 -8.23 -33.33
C ALA A 43 13.51 -9.15 -32.85
N THR A 44 13.40 -10.36 -33.41
CA THR A 44 12.25 -11.25 -33.19
C THR A 44 12.16 -11.82 -31.76
N PRO A 45 13.24 -12.30 -31.12
CA PRO A 45 13.18 -12.84 -29.76
C PRO A 45 12.65 -11.85 -28.72
N GLY A 46 13.09 -10.59 -28.77
CA GLY A 46 12.63 -9.54 -27.86
C GLY A 46 11.15 -9.19 -28.06
N ALA A 47 10.70 -9.10 -29.32
CA ALA A 47 9.30 -8.88 -29.65
C ALA A 47 8.41 -10.06 -29.20
N ARG A 48 8.85 -11.30 -29.45
CA ARG A 48 8.12 -12.50 -29.02
C ARG A 48 8.02 -12.60 -27.51
N LYS A 49 9.10 -12.30 -26.78
CA LYS A 49 9.07 -12.23 -25.32
C LYS A 49 8.02 -11.21 -24.84
N GLY A 50 8.02 -10.00 -25.40
CA GLY A 50 7.02 -8.99 -25.07
C GLY A 50 5.58 -9.48 -25.28
N LEU A 51 5.28 -10.08 -26.45
CA LEU A 51 3.95 -10.63 -26.74
C LEU A 51 3.53 -11.74 -25.75
N VAL A 52 4.45 -12.65 -25.43
CA VAL A 52 4.20 -13.75 -24.48
C VAL A 52 4.01 -13.23 -23.06
N ASP A 53 4.87 -12.30 -22.62
CA ASP A 53 4.76 -11.67 -21.30
C ASP A 53 3.42 -10.97 -21.15
N THR A 54 2.96 -10.22 -22.15
CA THR A 54 1.65 -9.56 -22.08
C THR A 54 0.50 -10.57 -22.02
N ALA A 55 0.55 -11.62 -22.84
CA ALA A 55 -0.50 -12.64 -22.84
C ALA A 55 -0.60 -13.38 -21.50
N LEU A 56 0.54 -13.68 -20.87
CA LEU A 56 0.57 -14.42 -19.60
C LEU A 56 0.27 -13.52 -18.39
N ARG A 57 0.96 -12.38 -18.29
CA ARG A 57 0.88 -11.53 -17.09
C ARG A 57 -0.46 -10.80 -16.97
N THR A 58 -1.24 -10.67 -18.04
CA THR A 58 -2.59 -10.08 -17.97
C THR A 58 -3.47 -10.87 -17.00
N ALA A 59 -3.32 -12.20 -16.95
CA ALA A 59 -4.03 -13.05 -16.00
C ALA A 59 -3.62 -12.74 -14.56
N ASP A 60 -2.33 -12.53 -14.28
CA ASP A 60 -1.83 -12.20 -12.94
C ASP A 60 -2.40 -10.88 -12.42
N SER A 61 -2.50 -9.88 -13.30
CA SER A 61 -3.11 -8.59 -12.97
C SER A 61 -4.61 -8.71 -12.71
N GLY A 62 -5.35 -9.41 -13.58
CA GLY A 62 -6.78 -9.66 -13.36
C GLY A 62 -7.03 -10.43 -12.06
N TYR A 63 -6.15 -11.37 -11.73
CA TYR A 63 -6.20 -12.12 -10.48
C TYR A 63 -5.85 -11.27 -9.26
N LEU A 64 -4.92 -10.31 -9.37
CA LEU A 64 -4.71 -9.29 -8.33
C LEU A 64 -5.98 -8.46 -8.11
N THR A 65 -6.61 -7.95 -9.16
CA THR A 65 -7.85 -7.16 -9.06
C THR A 65 -8.94 -7.95 -8.34
N ARG A 66 -9.11 -9.23 -8.66
CA ARG A 66 -10.05 -10.11 -7.96
C ARG A 66 -9.76 -10.17 -6.46
N ARG A 67 -8.51 -10.44 -6.07
CA ARG A 67 -8.08 -10.48 -4.65
C ARG A 67 -8.31 -9.16 -3.93
N LEU A 68 -8.05 -8.03 -4.61
CA LEU A 68 -8.29 -6.70 -4.05
C LEU A 68 -9.79 -6.45 -3.81
N VAL A 69 -10.67 -6.91 -4.70
CA VAL A 69 -12.12 -6.82 -4.48
C VAL A 69 -12.54 -7.70 -3.31
N ASP A 70 -12.00 -8.92 -3.22
CA ASP A 70 -12.36 -9.88 -2.17
C ASP A 70 -12.02 -9.38 -0.76
N VAL A 71 -10.89 -8.69 -0.59
CA VAL A 71 -10.50 -8.10 0.70
C VAL A 71 -11.22 -6.78 1.00
N ALA A 72 -11.59 -6.00 -0.02
CA ALA A 72 -12.10 -4.64 0.15
C ALA A 72 -13.63 -4.52 0.09
N GLN A 73 -14.36 -5.53 -0.39
CA GLN A 73 -15.80 -5.43 -0.67
C GLN A 73 -16.67 -5.02 0.54
N GLU A 74 -16.24 -5.27 1.77
CA GLU A 74 -16.96 -4.90 3.00
C GLU A 74 -16.80 -3.40 3.35
N LEU A 75 -15.89 -2.69 2.68
CA LEU A 75 -15.63 -1.26 2.91
C LEU A 75 -16.68 -0.42 2.17
N ILE A 76 -17.74 -0.11 2.91
CA ILE A 76 -18.85 0.75 2.50
C ILE A 76 -18.88 1.96 3.44
N ILE A 77 -19.30 3.13 2.94
CA ILE A 77 -19.56 4.27 3.81
C ILE A 77 -20.84 4.02 4.63
N ARG A 78 -20.72 3.89 5.96
CA ARG A 78 -21.85 3.52 6.83
C ARG A 78 -22.35 4.66 7.72
N GLU A 79 -21.49 5.61 8.05
CA GLU A 79 -21.79 6.71 8.96
C GLU A 79 -21.10 7.98 8.47
N GLU A 80 -21.56 9.15 8.94
CA GLU A 80 -20.99 10.43 8.51
C GLU A 80 -19.63 10.69 9.18
N ASP A 81 -19.57 10.59 10.51
CA ASP A 81 -18.36 10.89 11.30
C ASP A 81 -18.16 9.86 12.44
N CYS A 82 -17.03 9.15 12.42
CA CYS A 82 -16.63 8.23 13.50
C CYS A 82 -16.08 8.92 14.76
N GLY A 83 -15.94 10.25 14.77
CA GLY A 83 -15.42 11.03 15.90
C GLY A 83 -13.92 10.85 16.17
N THR A 84 -13.18 10.13 15.33
CA THR A 84 -11.75 9.86 15.56
C THR A 84 -10.93 11.14 15.72
N THR A 85 -10.04 11.14 16.72
CA THR A 85 -9.03 12.18 16.96
C THR A 85 -7.66 11.78 16.43
N LEU A 86 -7.59 10.62 15.76
CA LEU A 86 -6.40 10.10 15.12
C LEU A 86 -6.43 10.44 13.62
N GLY A 87 -5.29 10.86 13.10
CA GLY A 87 -5.12 11.14 11.68
C GLY A 87 -3.67 10.94 11.27
N VAL A 88 -3.42 11.17 9.98
CA VAL A 88 -2.13 10.97 9.33
C VAL A 88 -1.52 12.34 9.03
N TRP A 89 -0.20 12.44 9.18
CA TRP A 89 0.55 13.60 8.74
C TRP A 89 0.84 13.49 7.25
N ILE A 90 0.48 14.53 6.50
CA ILE A 90 0.94 14.72 5.13
C ILE A 90 2.04 15.76 5.19
N GLU A 91 3.25 15.32 4.85
CA GLU A 91 4.47 16.15 4.83
C GLU A 91 4.71 16.73 3.43
N ASN A 92 5.60 17.72 3.35
CA ASN A 92 5.98 18.41 2.12
C ASN A 92 4.79 19.08 1.40
N VAL A 93 3.99 19.82 2.16
CA VAL A 93 2.91 20.66 1.62
C VAL A 93 3.51 21.92 1.02
N ALA A 94 4.10 21.77 -0.16
CA ALA A 94 4.85 22.83 -0.82
C ALA A 94 4.63 22.77 -2.34
N PRO A 95 4.89 23.87 -3.08
CA PRO A 95 4.82 23.85 -4.53
C PRO A 95 5.87 22.90 -5.13
N ASP A 96 5.50 22.27 -6.24
CA ASP A 96 6.41 21.40 -6.98
C ASP A 96 7.62 22.20 -7.49
N THR A 97 8.81 21.63 -7.30
CA THR A 97 10.07 22.17 -7.83
C THR A 97 10.56 21.30 -8.99
N ALA A 98 11.63 21.73 -9.67
CA ALA A 98 12.21 20.96 -10.77
C ALA A 98 12.65 19.54 -10.36
N ASN A 99 13.04 19.36 -9.09
CA ASN A 99 13.59 18.11 -8.58
C ASN A 99 12.65 17.37 -7.60
N THR A 100 11.73 18.09 -6.94
CA THR A 100 10.88 17.52 -5.89
C THR A 100 9.42 17.75 -6.23
N ARG A 101 8.62 16.68 -6.20
CA ARG A 101 7.16 16.73 -6.37
C ARG A 101 6.48 16.38 -5.05
N SER A 102 5.54 17.22 -4.66
CA SER A 102 4.72 17.10 -3.45
C SER A 102 3.54 16.13 -3.61
N TYR A 103 3.06 15.95 -4.86
CA TYR A 103 1.93 15.08 -5.21
C TYR A 103 0.62 15.37 -4.46
N LEU A 104 0.39 16.63 -4.08
CA LEU A 104 -0.76 17.05 -3.26
C LEU A 104 -2.12 16.67 -3.85
N GLU A 105 -2.24 16.58 -5.18
CA GLU A 105 -3.45 16.11 -5.87
C GLU A 105 -3.83 14.67 -5.49
N THR A 106 -2.84 13.81 -5.22
CA THR A 106 -3.07 12.41 -4.84
C THR A 106 -2.99 12.17 -3.34
N LYS A 107 -2.27 13.03 -2.62
CA LYS A 107 -2.04 12.91 -1.17
C LYS A 107 -3.08 13.66 -0.35
N LEU A 108 -3.40 14.90 -0.72
CA LEU A 108 -4.13 15.85 0.13
C LEU A 108 -5.54 16.16 -0.37
N PHE A 109 -5.73 16.25 -1.70
CA PHE A 109 -7.01 16.61 -2.30
C PHE A 109 -8.17 15.76 -1.79
N GLY A 110 -9.30 16.41 -1.48
CA GLY A 110 -10.51 15.71 -1.09
C GLY A 110 -10.40 14.91 0.22
N ARG A 111 -9.39 15.16 1.06
CA ARG A 111 -9.35 14.70 2.46
C ARG A 111 -9.91 15.77 3.39
N ALA A 112 -10.33 15.36 4.58
CA ALA A 112 -10.76 16.28 5.63
C ALA A 112 -9.61 16.58 6.61
N LEU A 113 -9.49 17.83 7.05
CA LEU A 113 -8.55 18.22 8.11
C LEU A 113 -8.93 17.60 9.46
N LEU A 114 -7.93 17.20 10.25
CA LEU A 114 -8.14 16.69 11.61
C LEU A 114 -8.04 17.80 12.66
N SER A 115 -7.23 18.82 12.40
CA SER A 115 -7.00 19.96 13.28
C SER A 115 -7.13 21.26 12.50
N ASP A 116 -7.46 22.32 13.21
CA ASP A 116 -7.50 23.66 12.64
C ASP A 116 -6.11 24.04 12.11
N VAL A 117 -6.06 24.67 10.95
CA VAL A 117 -4.83 25.17 10.33
C VAL A 117 -4.96 26.67 10.15
N GLU A 118 -4.09 27.42 10.81
CA GLU A 118 -3.97 28.87 10.63
C GLU A 118 -3.08 29.16 9.43
N LEU A 119 -3.57 30.04 8.54
CA LEU A 119 -2.86 30.51 7.37
C LEU A 119 -2.30 31.91 7.63
N SER A 120 -1.13 32.17 7.08
CA SER A 120 -0.45 33.47 7.15
C SER A 120 -1.20 34.53 6.32
N GLU A 121 -1.70 34.13 5.16
CA GLU A 121 -2.55 34.96 4.29
C GLU A 121 -4.01 34.50 4.36
N ALA A 122 -4.94 35.46 4.26
CA ALA A 122 -6.36 35.13 4.19
C ALA A 122 -6.68 34.50 2.82
N LEU A 123 -7.56 33.49 2.81
CA LEU A 123 -8.14 32.97 1.59
C LEU A 123 -8.84 34.08 0.80
N SER A 124 -9.12 33.82 -0.47
CA SER A 124 -9.92 34.69 -1.34
C SER A 124 -11.30 35.07 -0.76
N ASP A 125 -11.81 34.30 0.20
CA ASP A 125 -13.07 34.55 0.91
C ASP A 125 -12.92 35.28 2.26
N GLY A 126 -11.69 35.65 2.64
CA GLY A 126 -11.37 36.36 3.87
C GLY A 126 -11.11 35.47 5.09
N ARG A 127 -11.26 34.14 5.01
CA ARG A 127 -10.96 33.21 6.11
C ARG A 127 -9.45 33.07 6.28
N LYS A 128 -8.96 33.17 7.53
CA LYS A 128 -7.55 32.93 7.89
C LYS A 128 -7.29 31.57 8.52
N THR A 129 -8.33 30.85 8.90
CA THR A 129 -8.21 29.55 9.57
C THR A 129 -9.09 28.56 8.83
N LEU A 130 -8.51 27.42 8.47
CA LEU A 130 -9.25 26.26 8.00
C LEU A 130 -9.61 25.40 9.21
N GLU A 131 -10.90 25.30 9.50
CA GLU A 131 -11.39 24.55 10.66
C GLU A 131 -11.23 23.04 10.46
N ARG A 132 -11.15 22.30 11.57
CA ARG A 132 -11.25 20.85 11.61
C ARG A 132 -12.47 20.38 10.81
N ASN A 133 -12.35 19.22 10.19
CA ASN A 133 -13.35 18.62 9.31
C ASN A 133 -13.61 19.37 7.99
N THR A 134 -12.88 20.45 7.69
CA THR A 134 -12.94 21.06 6.34
C THR A 134 -12.40 20.07 5.30
N ILE A 135 -13.21 19.77 4.28
CA ILE A 135 -12.80 18.94 3.13
C ILE A 135 -11.99 19.83 2.18
N ILE A 136 -10.77 19.40 1.87
CA ILE A 136 -9.84 20.15 1.05
C ILE A 136 -10.26 20.09 -0.42
N GLY A 137 -10.70 21.22 -0.97
CA GLY A 137 -10.92 21.43 -2.39
C GLY A 137 -9.70 22.07 -3.07
N ASP A 138 -9.91 22.57 -4.28
CA ASP A 138 -8.85 23.22 -5.06
C ASP A 138 -8.38 24.52 -4.40
N LEU A 139 -9.30 25.29 -3.82
CA LEU A 139 -8.99 26.56 -3.15
C LEU A 139 -8.20 26.35 -1.86
N GLU A 140 -8.67 25.43 -1.00
CA GLU A 140 -8.01 25.13 0.25
C GLU A 140 -6.62 24.49 0.01
N MET A 141 -6.49 23.63 -1.00
CA MET A 141 -5.19 23.05 -1.34
C MET A 141 -4.21 24.11 -1.84
N ALA A 142 -4.64 25.03 -2.71
CA ALA A 142 -3.78 26.10 -3.20
C ALA A 142 -3.31 27.00 -2.05
N ALA A 143 -4.22 27.37 -1.14
CA ALA A 143 -3.88 28.16 0.04
C ALA A 143 -2.86 27.45 0.94
N LEU A 144 -3.05 26.15 1.21
CA LEU A 144 -2.12 25.36 2.00
C LEU A 144 -0.76 25.18 1.32
N ARG A 145 -0.74 25.01 0.00
CA ARG A 145 0.49 24.80 -0.78
C ARG A 145 1.35 26.07 -0.85
N ASP A 146 0.70 27.22 -1.01
CA ASP A 146 1.40 28.48 -1.30
C ASP A 146 1.81 29.22 0.00
N ASP A 147 1.34 28.75 1.17
CA ASP A 147 1.68 29.30 2.48
C ASP A 147 2.99 28.72 3.05
N ALA A 148 4.01 29.56 3.18
CA ALA A 148 5.30 29.18 3.74
C ALA A 148 5.27 28.76 5.22
N ALA A 149 4.20 29.07 5.96
CA ALA A 149 4.05 28.65 7.36
C ALA A 149 3.59 27.18 7.49
N VAL A 150 3.08 26.58 6.41
CA VAL A 150 2.49 25.24 6.42
C VAL A 150 3.41 24.25 5.69
N ASP A 151 4.23 23.52 6.44
CA ASP A 151 5.07 22.45 5.87
C ASP A 151 4.37 21.07 5.89
N ARG A 152 3.53 20.84 6.91
CA ARG A 152 2.80 19.59 7.10
C ARG A 152 1.40 19.84 7.63
N VAL A 153 0.46 19.01 7.22
CA VAL A 153 -0.93 19.07 7.65
C VAL A 153 -1.41 17.74 8.19
N ARG A 154 -2.25 17.79 9.22
CA ARG A 154 -2.84 16.58 9.81
C ARG A 154 -4.24 16.37 9.24
N VAL A 155 -4.41 15.24 8.56
CA VAL A 155 -5.66 14.89 7.88
C VAL A 155 -6.29 13.65 8.47
N ARG A 156 -7.61 13.55 8.34
CA ARG A 156 -8.34 12.30 8.55
C ARG A 156 -7.98 11.31 7.44
N SER A 157 -7.90 10.03 7.81
CA SER A 157 -7.58 8.95 6.89
C SER A 157 -8.46 7.75 7.19
N VAL A 158 -8.72 6.94 6.17
CA VAL A 158 -9.39 5.65 6.33
C VAL A 158 -8.59 4.70 7.24
N LEU A 159 -7.26 4.87 7.34
CA LEU A 159 -6.39 4.10 8.23
C LEU A 159 -6.60 4.41 9.73
N THR A 160 -7.20 5.54 10.07
CA THR A 160 -7.50 5.95 11.47
C THR A 160 -8.99 5.99 11.76
N CYS A 161 -9.81 5.52 10.82
CA CYS A 161 -11.25 5.49 10.96
C CYS A 161 -11.67 4.50 12.05
N ASP A 162 -12.51 4.98 12.97
CA ASP A 162 -12.98 4.21 14.12
C ASP A 162 -14.41 3.66 13.93
N ALA A 163 -14.96 3.79 12.71
CA ALA A 163 -16.25 3.20 12.33
C ALA A 163 -16.27 1.69 12.59
N GLU A 164 -17.39 1.19 13.15
CA GLU A 164 -17.55 -0.23 13.51
C GLU A 164 -17.61 -1.12 12.27
N LEU A 165 -18.40 -0.72 11.27
CA LEU A 165 -18.51 -1.40 9.99
C LEU A 165 -18.13 -0.43 8.87
N GLY A 166 -17.23 -0.85 7.98
CA GLY A 166 -16.81 -0.06 6.83
C GLY A 166 -16.00 1.19 7.21
N VAL A 167 -16.39 2.35 6.69
CA VAL A 167 -15.66 3.62 6.83
C VAL A 167 -16.67 4.75 7.07
N CYS A 168 -16.29 5.80 7.79
CA CYS A 168 -17.10 7.01 7.86
C CYS A 168 -16.83 7.96 6.68
N ALA A 169 -17.82 8.78 6.33
CA ALA A 169 -17.73 9.74 5.22
C ALA A 169 -16.59 10.74 5.44
N MET A 170 -16.43 11.27 6.66
CA MET A 170 -15.40 12.26 6.98
C MET A 170 -13.95 11.72 6.87
N CYS A 171 -13.71 10.45 7.18
CA CYS A 171 -12.38 9.85 7.04
C CYS A 171 -12.02 9.53 5.59
N TYR A 172 -13.01 9.31 4.73
CA TYR A 172 -12.81 9.14 3.28
C TYR A 172 -12.74 10.49 2.54
N GLY A 173 -13.58 11.44 2.95
CA GLY A 173 -13.70 12.79 2.42
C GLY A 173 -14.53 12.86 1.15
N ARG A 174 -13.93 13.39 0.08
CA ARG A 174 -14.58 13.63 -1.21
C ARG A 174 -14.56 12.38 -2.09
N SER A 175 -15.66 12.14 -2.81
CA SER A 175 -15.71 11.20 -3.94
C SER A 175 -14.97 11.80 -5.12
N LEU A 176 -14.01 11.04 -5.67
CA LEU A 176 -13.21 11.46 -6.81
C LEU A 176 -13.99 11.39 -8.13
N SER A 177 -15.04 10.57 -8.17
CA SER A 177 -15.89 10.38 -9.36
C SER A 177 -16.90 11.52 -9.52
N THR A 178 -17.49 11.99 -8.43
CA THR A 178 -18.52 13.04 -8.46
C THR A 178 -17.99 14.43 -8.15
N GLY A 179 -16.80 14.52 -7.53
CA GLY A 179 -16.26 15.78 -7.03
C GLY A 179 -17.12 16.37 -5.91
N LYS A 180 -17.87 15.57 -5.15
CA LYS A 180 -18.64 16.02 -3.98
C LYS A 180 -18.24 15.22 -2.74
N ALA A 181 -18.70 15.62 -1.56
CA ALA A 181 -18.58 14.78 -0.37
C ALA A 181 -19.15 13.38 -0.65
N ILE A 182 -18.48 12.35 -0.11
CA ILE A 182 -18.90 10.97 -0.30
C ILE A 182 -20.27 10.72 0.35
N GLU A 183 -21.15 9.99 -0.33
CA GLU A 183 -22.49 9.71 0.18
C GLU A 183 -22.52 8.39 0.98
N LEU A 184 -23.46 8.29 1.92
CA LEU A 184 -23.71 7.05 2.66
C LEU A 184 -24.11 5.93 1.70
N GLY A 185 -23.52 4.76 1.90
CA GLY A 185 -23.74 3.57 1.08
C GLY A 185 -22.83 3.42 -0.12
N GLU A 186 -21.92 4.35 -0.38
CA GLU A 186 -20.96 4.19 -1.48
C GLU A 186 -19.97 3.05 -1.19
N ALA A 187 -19.83 2.12 -2.14
CA ALA A 187 -18.97 0.93 -2.03
C ALA A 187 -17.50 1.26 -2.35
N VAL A 188 -16.89 2.09 -1.51
CA VAL A 188 -15.53 2.64 -1.70
C VAL A 188 -14.45 1.57 -1.81
N GLY A 189 -14.62 0.40 -1.19
CA GLY A 189 -13.70 -0.71 -1.30
C GLY A 189 -13.60 -1.30 -2.72
N VAL A 190 -14.74 -1.48 -3.39
CA VAL A 190 -14.78 -1.99 -4.78
C VAL A 190 -14.17 -0.96 -5.73
N ILE A 191 -14.48 0.33 -5.52
CA ILE A 191 -13.90 1.45 -6.29
C ILE A 191 -12.38 1.46 -6.12
N ALA A 192 -11.88 1.32 -4.89
CA ALA A 192 -10.44 1.29 -4.62
C ALA A 192 -9.75 0.09 -5.28
N ALA A 193 -10.33 -1.10 -5.17
CA ALA A 193 -9.78 -2.31 -5.79
C ALA A 193 -9.68 -2.18 -7.31
N GLN A 194 -10.71 -1.62 -7.97
CA GLN A 194 -10.69 -1.36 -9.40
C GLN A 194 -9.68 -0.27 -9.79
N SER A 195 -9.59 0.81 -9.00
CA SER A 195 -8.66 1.92 -9.23
C SER A 195 -7.19 1.51 -9.12
N ILE A 196 -6.90 0.41 -8.43
CA ILE A 196 -5.56 -0.19 -8.32
C ILE A 196 -5.35 -1.26 -9.42
N GLY A 197 -6.34 -2.13 -9.61
CA GLY A 197 -6.25 -3.29 -10.49
C GLY A 197 -6.31 -2.98 -11.99
N GLU A 198 -7.15 -2.01 -12.40
CA GLU A 198 -7.30 -1.62 -13.81
C GLU A 198 -6.00 -1.01 -14.36
N PRO A 199 -5.36 -0.04 -13.67
CA PRO A 199 -4.04 0.43 -14.08
C PRO A 199 -2.96 -0.67 -14.01
N GLY A 200 -3.01 -1.58 -13.03
CA GLY A 200 -2.10 -2.73 -12.97
C GLY A 200 -2.15 -3.60 -14.23
N THR A 201 -3.35 -3.74 -14.81
CA THR A 201 -3.55 -4.49 -16.05
C THR A 201 -3.01 -3.70 -17.24
N GLN A 202 -3.20 -2.38 -17.25
CA GLN A 202 -2.57 -1.51 -18.25
C GLN A 202 -1.04 -1.54 -18.19
N LEU A 203 -0.42 -1.55 -17.00
CA LEU A 203 1.04 -1.64 -16.85
C LEU A 203 1.59 -2.89 -17.55
N THR A 204 0.87 -3.98 -17.39
CA THR A 204 1.20 -5.26 -17.99
C THR A 204 1.04 -5.25 -19.51
N MET A 205 0.09 -4.48 -20.03
CA MET A 205 -0.14 -4.34 -21.47
C MET A 205 0.79 -3.31 -22.14
N ARG A 206 1.24 -2.25 -21.45
CA ARG A 206 2.09 -1.19 -22.03
C ARG A 206 3.48 -1.66 -22.48
N THR A 207 3.91 -2.86 -22.06
CA THR A 207 5.14 -3.54 -22.51
C THR A 207 5.12 -3.90 -24.01
N PHE A 208 3.96 -3.88 -24.67
CA PHE A 208 3.84 -4.19 -26.11
C PHE A 208 4.73 -3.33 -27.01
N HIS A 209 4.90 -2.04 -26.69
CA HIS A 209 5.60 -1.09 -27.58
C HIS A 209 7.09 -0.90 -27.25
N THR A 210 7.54 -1.42 -26.10
CA THR A 210 8.94 -1.34 -25.64
C THR A 210 9.68 -2.67 -25.75
N GLY A 211 8.97 -3.78 -25.99
CA GLY A 211 9.52 -5.11 -26.20
C GLY A 211 10.63 -5.13 -27.27
N GLY A 212 11.88 -5.26 -26.82
CA GLY A 212 13.05 -5.41 -27.69
C GLY A 212 13.77 -4.11 -28.04
N VAL A 213 13.53 -2.97 -27.37
CA VAL A 213 14.39 -1.77 -27.50
C VAL A 213 14.93 -1.38 -26.13
N ALA A 214 16.21 -1.00 -26.06
CA ALA A 214 16.87 -0.55 -24.83
C ALA A 214 16.04 0.51 -24.08
N GLY A 215 15.66 0.23 -22.82
CA GLY A 215 14.87 1.13 -21.98
C GLY A 215 14.56 0.55 -20.59
N LYS A 216 13.97 1.38 -19.71
CA LYS A 216 13.55 1.01 -18.35
C LYS A 216 12.51 -0.13 -18.45
N ASP A 217 12.73 -1.24 -17.75
CA ASP A 217 11.82 -2.40 -17.79
C ASP A 217 10.49 -2.08 -17.09
N ILE A 218 9.48 -1.75 -17.89
CA ILE A 218 8.10 -1.45 -17.46
C ILE A 218 7.44 -2.71 -16.84
N ALA A 219 7.90 -3.90 -17.22
CA ALA A 219 7.26 -5.17 -16.85
C ALA A 219 7.51 -5.56 -15.36
N GLY A 220 8.45 -4.92 -14.68
CA GLY A 220 8.86 -5.25 -13.30
C GLY A 220 7.98 -4.67 -12.19
N GLY A 221 7.09 -3.72 -12.48
CA GLY A 221 6.31 -3.01 -11.45
C GLY A 221 5.24 -3.87 -10.76
N LEU A 222 4.45 -4.63 -11.53
CA LEU A 222 3.35 -5.43 -10.97
C LEU A 222 3.81 -6.51 -9.97
N PRO A 223 4.88 -7.29 -10.22
CA PRO A 223 5.40 -8.24 -9.23
C PRO A 223 5.71 -7.59 -7.87
N ARG A 224 6.24 -6.37 -7.87
CA ARG A 224 6.52 -5.62 -6.64
C ARG A 224 5.24 -5.20 -5.92
N VAL A 225 4.21 -4.75 -6.65
CA VAL A 225 2.90 -4.43 -6.06
C VAL A 225 2.26 -5.67 -5.44
N VAL A 226 2.33 -6.83 -6.13
CA VAL A 226 1.82 -8.10 -5.59
C VAL A 226 2.62 -8.54 -4.35
N GLU A 227 3.94 -8.38 -4.36
CA GLU A 227 4.80 -8.69 -3.21
C GLU A 227 4.41 -7.87 -1.97
N LEU A 228 4.17 -6.56 -2.15
CA LEU A 228 3.74 -5.65 -1.10
C LEU A 228 2.36 -6.01 -0.55
N PHE A 229 1.34 -6.21 -1.40
CA PHE A 229 -0.01 -6.55 -0.97
C PHE A 229 -0.13 -7.96 -0.38
N GLU A 230 0.76 -8.88 -0.73
CA GLU A 230 0.83 -10.20 -0.08
C GLU A 230 1.70 -10.19 1.19
N SER A 231 2.24 -9.04 1.59
CA SER A 231 3.13 -8.89 2.75
C SER A 231 4.27 -9.93 2.75
N ARG A 232 4.86 -10.17 1.58
CA ARG A 232 5.97 -11.10 1.42
C ARG A 232 7.28 -10.43 1.83
N THR A 233 8.16 -11.18 2.47
CA THR A 233 9.52 -10.72 2.78
C THR A 233 10.31 -10.57 1.48
N PRO A 234 10.81 -9.37 1.16
CA PRO A 234 11.47 -9.14 -0.10
C PRO A 234 12.86 -9.78 -0.14
N LYS A 235 13.27 -10.19 -1.33
CA LYS A 235 14.64 -10.70 -1.53
C LYS A 235 15.64 -9.57 -1.40
N GLY A 236 16.66 -9.78 -0.56
CA GLY A 236 17.66 -8.73 -0.26
C GLY A 236 17.06 -7.59 0.56
N SER A 237 16.15 -7.91 1.49
CA SER A 237 15.58 -6.91 2.39
C SER A 237 16.67 -6.19 3.18
N ALA A 238 16.51 -4.88 3.35
CA ALA A 238 17.38 -4.11 4.22
C ALA A 238 17.27 -4.64 5.66
N ARG A 239 18.40 -4.64 6.39
CA ARG A 239 18.39 -4.85 7.84
C ARG A 239 18.04 -3.55 8.53
N LEU A 240 17.06 -3.56 9.42
CA LEU A 240 16.65 -2.40 10.19
C LEU A 240 17.26 -2.46 11.59
N SER A 241 17.51 -1.30 12.18
CA SER A 241 17.94 -1.23 13.58
C SER A 241 16.78 -1.63 14.50
N PRO A 242 16.92 -2.60 15.42
CA PRO A 242 15.86 -2.98 16.35
C PRO A 242 15.65 -1.95 17.48
N ALA A 243 16.69 -1.19 17.81
CA ALA A 243 16.70 -0.21 18.88
C ALA A 243 17.32 1.12 18.41
N SER A 244 17.10 2.18 19.20
CA SER A 244 17.82 3.44 19.01
C SER A 244 19.09 3.41 19.86
N GLY A 245 20.22 3.87 19.33
CA GLY A 245 21.48 3.79 20.04
C GLY A 245 22.70 4.07 19.16
N VAL A 246 23.87 3.66 19.64
CA VAL A 246 25.15 3.84 18.95
C VAL A 246 25.57 2.54 18.26
N VAL A 247 25.94 2.66 17.00
CA VAL A 247 26.37 1.54 16.17
C VAL A 247 27.83 1.19 16.45
N ARG A 248 28.10 -0.11 16.64
CA ARG A 248 29.44 -0.70 16.65
C ARG A 248 29.58 -1.70 15.50
N ILE A 249 30.59 -1.53 14.66
CA ILE A 249 30.81 -2.41 13.50
C ILE A 249 32.03 -3.30 13.78
N GLY A 250 31.83 -4.62 13.80
CA GLY A 250 32.91 -5.59 13.95
C GLY A 250 33.53 -6.02 12.62
N GLU A 251 34.59 -6.82 12.70
CA GLU A 251 35.28 -7.36 11.54
C GLU A 251 34.53 -8.53 10.90
N ASP A 252 34.63 -8.67 9.57
CA ASP A 252 34.00 -9.78 8.84
C ASP A 252 34.83 -11.06 8.96
N GLU A 253 34.38 -11.97 9.81
CA GLU A 253 34.99 -13.31 9.99
C GLU A 253 34.50 -14.34 8.94
N GLY A 254 33.93 -13.88 7.81
CA GLY A 254 33.45 -14.73 6.72
C GLY A 254 32.02 -15.26 6.90
N LYS A 255 31.31 -14.82 7.95
CA LYS A 255 29.88 -15.08 8.18
C LYS A 255 29.00 -13.85 7.91
N GLY A 256 29.59 -12.74 7.49
CA GLY A 256 28.94 -11.44 7.37
C GLY A 256 29.46 -10.47 8.44
N ILE A 257 29.34 -9.18 8.15
CA ILE A 257 29.78 -8.10 9.06
C ILE A 257 28.84 -8.06 10.26
N PRO A 258 29.33 -8.27 11.50
CA PRO A 258 28.52 -8.10 12.69
C PRO A 258 28.37 -6.60 12.99
N VAL A 259 27.14 -6.14 13.17
CA VAL A 259 26.80 -4.80 13.60
C VAL A 259 26.06 -4.91 14.93
N VAL A 260 26.50 -4.17 15.95
CA VAL A 260 25.85 -4.15 17.26
C VAL A 260 25.31 -2.76 17.51
N VAL A 261 24.03 -2.65 17.86
CA VAL A 261 23.44 -1.38 18.29
C VAL A 261 23.37 -1.41 19.81
N VAL A 262 24.04 -0.46 20.46
CA VAL A 262 24.03 -0.32 21.93
C VAL A 262 23.04 0.77 22.28
N ASP A 263 21.98 0.42 22.99
CA ASP A 263 20.95 1.38 23.39
C ASP A 263 21.33 2.23 24.60
N ASP A 264 20.47 3.17 24.97
CA ASP A 264 20.68 4.08 26.11
C ASP A 264 20.73 3.34 27.47
N ALA A 265 20.16 2.13 27.56
CA ALA A 265 20.22 1.29 28.75
C ALA A 265 21.51 0.47 28.83
N GLY A 266 22.31 0.46 27.75
CA GLY A 266 23.53 -0.33 27.61
C GLY A 266 23.26 -1.77 27.15
N ASP A 267 22.04 -2.09 26.73
CA ASP A 267 21.73 -3.39 26.14
C ASP A 267 22.26 -3.45 24.70
N GLU A 268 22.91 -4.57 24.38
CA GLU A 268 23.50 -4.80 23.07
C GLU A 268 22.54 -5.58 22.18
N HIS A 269 22.22 -5.00 21.02
CA HIS A 269 21.34 -5.61 20.01
C HIS A 269 22.18 -6.03 18.79
N PRO A 270 22.64 -7.29 18.72
CA PRO A 270 23.50 -7.76 17.64
C PRO A 270 22.70 -8.07 16.37
N ILE A 271 23.26 -7.65 15.22
CA ILE A 271 22.69 -7.78 13.89
C ILE A 271 23.78 -8.34 12.97
N VAL A 272 23.49 -9.45 12.31
CA VAL A 272 24.42 -10.03 11.34
C VAL A 272 24.00 -9.62 9.94
N LEU A 273 24.88 -8.90 9.24
CA LEU A 273 24.62 -8.49 7.87
C LEU A 273 24.74 -9.69 6.91
N PRO A 274 23.85 -9.82 5.92
CA PRO A 274 23.97 -10.86 4.89
C PRO A 274 25.31 -10.81 4.15
N LEU A 275 25.80 -11.96 3.71
CA LEU A 275 27.04 -12.07 2.92
C LEU A 275 26.97 -11.16 1.67
N GLY A 276 27.93 -10.25 1.53
CA GLY A 276 28.02 -9.29 0.43
C GLY A 276 27.22 -8.00 0.62
N ALA A 277 26.38 -7.90 1.67
CA ALA A 277 25.77 -6.64 2.06
C ALA A 277 26.81 -5.75 2.76
N ARG A 278 26.72 -4.44 2.51
CA ARG A 278 27.54 -3.44 3.20
C ARG A 278 26.63 -2.51 3.98
N PRO A 279 27.08 -1.99 5.15
CA PRO A 279 26.42 -0.88 5.80
C PRO A 279 26.25 0.28 4.82
N LEU A 280 25.17 1.04 4.99
CA LEU A 280 24.99 2.31 4.28
C LEU A 280 26.14 3.26 4.61
N PRO A 281 26.51 4.19 3.71
CA PRO A 281 27.63 5.12 3.94
C PRO A 281 27.48 5.97 5.20
N GLU A 282 26.24 6.20 5.64
CA GLU A 282 25.88 6.97 6.84
C GLU A 282 26.04 6.16 8.13
N VAL A 283 26.08 4.82 8.03
CA VAL A 283 26.20 3.90 9.16
C VAL A 283 27.66 3.55 9.35
N VAL A 284 28.34 4.34 10.19
CA VAL A 284 29.74 4.15 10.57
C VAL A 284 29.85 3.76 12.05
N ASP A 285 31.02 3.25 12.44
CA ASP A 285 31.32 2.96 13.85
C ASP A 285 31.20 4.24 14.69
N GLY A 286 30.40 4.19 15.76
CA GLY A 286 30.07 5.35 16.59
C GLY A 286 28.91 6.22 16.07
N ALA A 287 28.25 5.87 14.96
CA ALA A 287 27.09 6.61 14.48
C ALA A 287 25.85 6.38 15.38
N GLU A 288 25.07 7.45 15.59
CA GLU A 288 23.75 7.35 16.21
C GLU A 288 22.71 6.88 15.18
N ILE A 289 21.91 5.88 15.55
CA ILE A 289 20.84 5.33 14.71
C ILE A 289 19.54 5.25 15.51
N ARG A 290 18.39 5.44 14.86
CA ARG A 290 17.08 5.26 15.50
C ARG A 290 16.53 3.87 15.20
N ALA A 291 15.64 3.41 16.08
CA ALA A 291 14.89 2.18 15.86
C ALA A 291 14.14 2.25 14.52
N GLY A 292 14.38 1.24 13.69
CA GLY A 292 13.82 1.02 12.36
C GLY A 292 14.46 1.85 11.24
N ASP A 293 15.62 2.46 11.48
CA ASP A 293 16.44 3.03 10.40
C ASP A 293 17.20 1.91 9.67
N PRO A 294 17.41 2.04 8.35
CA PRO A 294 18.11 1.03 7.57
C PRO A 294 19.60 1.02 7.85
N ILE A 295 20.15 -0.17 8.07
CA ILE A 295 21.59 -0.42 8.21
C ILE A 295 22.20 -0.75 6.85
N THR A 296 21.47 -1.48 6.01
CA THR A 296 21.90 -1.86 4.65
C THR A 296 20.94 -1.31 3.61
N ASP A 297 21.39 -1.21 2.36
CA ASP A 297 20.51 -0.90 1.24
C ASP A 297 19.51 -2.05 0.96
N GLY A 298 18.37 -1.71 0.37
CA GLY A 298 17.33 -2.64 -0.03
C GLY A 298 15.92 -2.28 0.44
N PRO A 299 14.90 -3.01 -0.03
CA PRO A 299 13.52 -2.82 0.39
C PRO A 299 13.30 -3.26 1.86
N PHE A 300 12.41 -2.59 2.59
CA PHE A 300 12.11 -2.99 3.97
C PHE A 300 11.12 -4.15 3.99
N ASP A 301 11.29 -5.07 4.94
CA ASP A 301 10.27 -6.09 5.25
C ASP A 301 9.16 -5.45 6.08
N PRO A 302 7.89 -5.42 5.59
CA PRO A 302 6.78 -4.87 6.35
C PRO A 302 6.56 -5.53 7.72
N LYS A 303 6.95 -6.80 7.90
CA LYS A 303 6.79 -7.52 9.17
C LYS A 303 7.80 -7.05 10.21
N GLU A 304 9.06 -6.93 9.81
CA GLU A 304 10.13 -6.37 10.64
C GLU A 304 9.80 -4.92 11.01
N LEU A 305 9.32 -4.13 10.03
CA LEU A 305 8.89 -2.75 10.26
C LEU A 305 7.71 -2.65 11.23
N MET A 306 6.74 -3.57 11.16
CA MET A 306 5.59 -3.65 12.07
C MET A 306 6.01 -3.93 13.50
N GLU A 307 7.01 -4.80 13.70
CA GLU A 307 7.54 -5.13 15.02
C GLU A 307 8.32 -3.96 15.63
N ILE A 308 9.09 -3.23 14.83
CA ILE A 308 9.98 -2.16 15.32
C ILE A 308 9.28 -0.81 15.44
N LYS A 309 8.64 -0.33 14.36
CA LYS A 309 8.02 1.01 14.29
C LYS A 309 6.50 0.99 14.54
N GLY A 310 5.87 -0.19 14.46
CA GLY A 310 4.44 -0.34 14.71
C GLY A 310 3.55 -0.18 13.47
N PRO A 311 2.23 -0.20 13.65
CA PRO A 311 1.28 -0.29 12.56
C PRO A 311 1.20 0.97 11.70
N ARG A 312 1.32 2.17 12.29
CA ARG A 312 1.11 3.43 11.55
C ARG A 312 2.21 3.62 10.51
N GLU A 313 3.46 3.49 10.92
CA GLU A 313 4.65 3.62 10.07
C GLU A 313 4.67 2.53 9.00
N THR A 314 4.27 1.30 9.35
CA THR A 314 4.15 0.20 8.38
C THR A 314 3.07 0.47 7.33
N GLN A 315 1.91 0.98 7.74
CA GLN A 315 0.83 1.35 6.81
C GLN A 315 1.29 2.46 5.85
N MET A 316 1.95 3.50 6.37
CA MET A 316 2.44 4.62 5.56
C MET A 316 3.54 4.17 4.59
N TYR A 317 4.45 3.31 5.04
CA TYR A 317 5.47 2.71 4.18
C TYR A 317 4.84 1.92 3.02
N LEU A 318 3.83 1.08 3.30
CA LEU A 318 3.13 0.32 2.25
C LEU A 318 2.43 1.24 1.24
N VAL A 319 1.77 2.28 1.72
CA VAL A 319 1.10 3.26 0.85
C VAL A 319 2.12 3.94 -0.05
N GLU A 320 3.22 4.46 0.51
CA GLU A 320 4.23 5.18 -0.27
C GLU A 320 4.96 4.25 -1.26
N GLU A 321 5.29 3.01 -0.88
CA GLU A 321 5.97 2.07 -1.78
C GLU A 321 5.09 1.60 -2.94
N VAL A 322 3.82 1.28 -2.68
CA VAL A 322 2.88 0.95 -3.77
C VAL A 322 2.72 2.16 -4.69
N GLN A 323 2.56 3.34 -4.10
CA GLN A 323 2.38 4.58 -4.84
C GLN A 323 3.61 4.96 -5.67
N ARG A 324 4.83 4.74 -5.14
CA ARG A 324 6.09 4.90 -5.88
C ARG A 324 6.11 4.04 -7.14
N VAL A 325 5.70 2.77 -7.03
CA VAL A 325 5.67 1.85 -8.18
C VAL A 325 4.69 2.35 -9.26
N TYR A 326 3.50 2.82 -8.89
CA TYR A 326 2.55 3.37 -9.88
C TYR A 326 3.03 4.70 -10.49
N ARG A 327 3.60 5.60 -9.67
CA ARG A 327 4.17 6.88 -10.13
C ARG A 327 5.33 6.69 -11.09
N ASP A 328 6.22 5.73 -10.82
CA ASP A 328 7.35 5.39 -11.70
C ASP A 328 6.90 4.92 -13.08
N GLN A 329 5.67 4.41 -13.18
CA GLN A 329 5.05 3.99 -14.43
C GLN A 329 4.12 5.05 -15.04
N GLY A 330 4.09 6.25 -14.46
CA GLY A 330 3.28 7.38 -14.93
C GLY A 330 1.78 7.19 -14.70
N VAL A 331 1.38 6.40 -13.70
CA VAL A 331 -0.02 6.24 -13.28
C VAL A 331 -0.23 7.01 -11.98
N SER A 332 -1.20 7.93 -11.99
CA SER A 332 -1.66 8.64 -10.79
C SER A 332 -2.83 7.90 -10.17
N ILE A 333 -2.64 7.37 -8.96
CA ILE A 333 -3.71 6.79 -8.13
C ILE A 333 -3.80 7.65 -6.86
N HIS A 334 -5.00 7.84 -6.33
CA HIS A 334 -5.14 8.54 -5.06
C HIS A 334 -4.81 7.62 -3.88
N ASP A 335 -4.03 8.11 -2.93
CA ASP A 335 -3.57 7.36 -1.75
C ASP A 335 -4.72 6.73 -0.94
N LYS A 336 -5.91 7.35 -0.89
CA LYS A 336 -7.07 6.81 -0.17
C LYS A 336 -7.49 5.41 -0.65
N HIS A 337 -7.25 5.07 -1.92
CA HIS A 337 -7.56 3.73 -2.44
C HIS A 337 -6.58 2.69 -1.91
N ILE A 338 -5.28 3.01 -1.85
CA ILE A 338 -4.26 2.11 -1.32
C ILE A 338 -4.45 1.96 0.20
N GLU A 339 -4.74 3.06 0.89
CA GLU A 339 -5.04 3.07 2.32
C GLU A 339 -6.21 2.14 2.69
N LEU A 340 -7.26 2.05 1.87
CA LEU A 340 -8.37 1.13 2.11
C LEU A 340 -7.92 -0.34 2.10
N ILE A 341 -7.03 -0.72 1.19
CA ILE A 341 -6.48 -2.07 1.11
C ILE A 341 -5.54 -2.33 2.29
N VAL A 342 -4.63 -1.39 2.56
CA VAL A 342 -3.66 -1.48 3.65
C VAL A 342 -4.37 -1.56 5.01
N ARG A 343 -5.49 -0.84 5.19
CA ARG A 343 -6.34 -0.95 6.39
C ARG A 343 -6.78 -2.39 6.64
N GLN A 344 -7.20 -3.11 5.59
CA GLN A 344 -7.64 -4.50 5.72
C GLN A 344 -6.47 -5.46 5.99
N MET A 345 -5.30 -5.19 5.43
CA MET A 345 -4.09 -5.97 5.71
C MET A 345 -3.64 -5.90 7.17
N THR A 346 -3.90 -4.78 7.85
CA THR A 346 -3.48 -4.53 9.24
C THR A 346 -4.66 -4.51 10.23
N ARG A 347 -5.81 -5.09 9.87
CA ARG A 347 -7.05 -5.02 10.66
C ARG A 347 -7.02 -5.92 11.90
N ARG A 348 -6.12 -6.90 11.96
CA ARG A 348 -6.13 -7.96 12.98
C ARG A 348 -5.05 -7.79 14.03
N ILE A 349 -5.39 -8.19 15.25
CA ILE A 349 -4.47 -8.33 16.38
C ILE A 349 -4.43 -9.82 16.74
N ALA A 350 -3.22 -10.37 16.86
CA ALA A 350 -3.00 -11.71 17.38
C ALA A 350 -2.90 -11.63 18.90
N VAL A 351 -3.84 -12.27 19.60
CA VAL A 351 -3.87 -12.30 21.07
C VAL A 351 -2.76 -13.21 21.59
N SER A 352 -1.88 -12.67 22.44
CA SER A 352 -0.84 -13.45 23.12
C SER A 352 -1.35 -13.98 24.45
N GLU A 353 -1.87 -13.08 25.29
CA GLU A 353 -2.44 -13.43 26.59
C GLU A 353 -3.88 -12.91 26.67
N PRO A 354 -4.88 -13.75 26.94
CA PRO A 354 -6.27 -13.32 26.93
C PRO A 354 -6.68 -12.49 28.16
N GLY A 355 -5.88 -12.52 29.25
CA GLY A 355 -6.25 -11.83 30.49
C GLY A 355 -7.59 -12.34 31.04
N SER A 356 -8.47 -11.41 31.41
CA SER A 356 -9.86 -11.68 31.84
C SER A 356 -10.88 -11.63 30.70
N THR A 357 -10.44 -11.48 29.43
CA THR A 357 -11.35 -11.37 28.29
C THR A 357 -11.82 -12.74 27.79
N ASP A 358 -12.85 -12.75 26.94
CA ASP A 358 -13.33 -13.95 26.24
C ASP A 358 -12.46 -14.39 25.06
N PHE A 359 -11.32 -13.72 24.82
CA PHE A 359 -10.43 -14.08 23.71
C PHE A 359 -9.66 -15.36 23.99
N LEU A 360 -9.26 -16.06 22.92
CA LEU A 360 -8.39 -17.23 23.02
C LEU A 360 -6.93 -16.89 22.69
N PRO A 361 -5.94 -17.53 23.34
CA PRO A 361 -4.55 -17.40 22.94
C PRO A 361 -4.33 -17.79 21.47
N GLY A 362 -3.70 -16.92 20.70
CA GLY A 362 -3.47 -17.09 19.26
C GLY A 362 -4.67 -16.73 18.37
N GLU A 363 -5.80 -16.31 18.94
CA GLU A 363 -6.95 -15.83 18.18
C GLU A 363 -6.59 -14.53 17.44
N ARG A 364 -7.09 -14.41 16.20
CA ARG A 364 -6.98 -13.17 15.40
C ARG A 364 -8.27 -12.40 15.49
N VAL A 365 -8.26 -11.35 16.30
CA VAL A 365 -9.44 -10.52 16.55
C VAL A 365 -9.33 -9.21 15.76
N ASP A 366 -10.48 -8.58 15.50
CA ASP A 366 -10.52 -7.22 14.95
C ASP A 366 -9.86 -6.21 15.91
N ALA A 367 -9.03 -5.32 15.38
CA ALA A 367 -8.27 -4.35 16.17
C ALA A 367 -9.15 -3.36 16.96
N LYS A 368 -10.33 -2.99 16.44
CA LYS A 368 -11.29 -2.15 17.18
C LYS A 368 -11.92 -2.95 18.31
N ARG A 369 -12.43 -4.15 18.02
CA ARG A 369 -13.00 -5.05 19.05
C ARG A 369 -12.01 -5.31 20.18
N PHE A 370 -10.75 -5.60 19.88
CA PHE A 370 -9.71 -5.80 20.88
C PHE A 370 -9.48 -4.55 21.74
N ARG A 371 -9.35 -3.37 21.13
CA ARG A 371 -9.17 -2.10 21.86
C ARG A 371 -10.37 -1.75 22.74
N ASP A 372 -11.59 -1.94 22.24
CA ASP A 372 -12.82 -1.61 22.96
C ASP A 372 -13.04 -2.56 24.14
N THR A 373 -12.84 -3.87 23.93
CA THR A 373 -12.90 -4.87 25.00
C THR A 373 -11.85 -4.59 26.08
N ASN A 374 -10.59 -4.32 25.70
CA ASN A 374 -9.55 -4.00 26.66
C ASN A 374 -9.83 -2.70 27.43
N ARG A 375 -10.39 -1.69 26.78
CA ARG A 375 -10.80 -0.45 27.46
C ARG A 375 -11.86 -0.75 28.53
N ALA A 376 -12.88 -1.55 28.19
CA ALA A 376 -13.91 -1.95 29.13
C ALA A 376 -13.35 -2.76 30.31
N MET A 377 -12.39 -3.68 30.07
CA MET A 377 -11.72 -4.43 31.15
C MET A 377 -10.95 -3.52 32.11
N VAL A 378 -10.25 -2.52 31.57
CA VAL A 378 -9.52 -1.56 32.42
C VAL A 378 -10.49 -0.70 33.23
N GLU A 379 -11.60 -0.28 32.65
CA GLU A 379 -12.67 0.46 33.34
C GLU A 379 -13.35 -0.38 34.44
N SER A 380 -13.46 -1.70 34.26
CA SER A 380 -13.97 -2.63 35.29
C SER A 380 -12.91 -3.04 36.33
N GLY A 381 -11.65 -2.63 36.17
CA GLY A 381 -10.54 -3.00 37.05
C GLY A 381 -10.03 -4.43 36.86
N GLU A 382 -10.38 -5.07 35.74
CA GLU A 382 -9.96 -6.41 35.37
C GLU A 382 -8.66 -6.41 34.55
N ARG A 383 -8.09 -7.59 34.32
CA ARG A 383 -6.86 -7.73 33.54
C ARG A 383 -7.18 -7.66 32.04
N PRO A 384 -6.71 -6.65 31.30
CA PRO A 384 -6.91 -6.60 29.85
C PRO A 384 -6.12 -7.72 29.17
N SER A 385 -6.51 -8.03 27.93
CA SER A 385 -5.77 -8.95 27.06
C SER A 385 -4.53 -8.28 26.45
N GLU A 386 -3.48 -9.05 26.26
CA GLU A 386 -2.29 -8.66 25.52
C GLU A 386 -2.31 -9.25 24.11
N GLY A 387 -1.85 -8.47 23.14
CA GLY A 387 -1.82 -8.89 21.75
C GLY A 387 -0.93 -7.99 20.92
N ARG A 388 -0.51 -8.50 19.76
CA ARG A 388 0.36 -7.79 18.82
C ARG A 388 -0.36 -7.58 17.49
N PRO A 389 -0.28 -6.39 16.88
CA PRO A 389 -0.77 -6.17 15.51
C PRO A 389 -0.14 -7.18 14.55
N GLU A 390 -0.95 -7.82 13.72
CA GLU A 390 -0.47 -8.75 12.68
C GLU A 390 -0.78 -8.16 11.30
N ILE A 391 0.25 -8.07 10.45
CA ILE A 391 0.06 -7.79 9.04
C ILE A 391 -0.21 -9.08 8.26
N MET A 392 -1.27 -9.07 7.45
CA MET A 392 -1.69 -10.19 6.62
C MET A 392 -1.70 -9.77 5.15
N GLY A 393 -1.17 -10.63 4.27
CA GLY A 393 -1.35 -10.46 2.83
C GLY A 393 -2.83 -10.54 2.45
N ILE A 394 -3.21 -9.89 1.35
CA ILE A 394 -4.62 -9.79 0.91
C ILE A 394 -5.31 -11.15 0.77
N THR A 395 -4.62 -12.20 0.32
CA THR A 395 -5.18 -13.56 0.24
C THR A 395 -5.49 -14.15 1.63
N LYS A 396 -4.62 -13.94 2.61
CA LYS A 396 -4.84 -14.41 3.98
C LYS A 396 -5.91 -13.58 4.67
N ALA A 397 -5.94 -12.27 4.43
CA ALA A 397 -6.94 -11.35 4.97
C ALA A 397 -8.34 -11.67 4.46
N SER A 398 -8.50 -11.98 3.16
CA SER A 398 -9.80 -12.34 2.56
C SER A 398 -10.37 -13.68 3.04
N LEU A 399 -9.51 -14.59 3.54
CA LEU A 399 -9.96 -15.85 4.16
C LEU A 399 -10.33 -15.68 5.64
N ALA A 400 -9.87 -14.59 6.27
CA ALA A 400 -10.14 -14.27 7.67
C ALA A 400 -11.31 -13.29 7.84
N THR A 401 -12.23 -13.24 6.88
CA THR A 401 -13.49 -12.48 6.98
C THR A 401 -14.45 -13.16 7.95
N GLU A 402 -15.37 -12.40 8.53
CA GLU A 402 -16.38 -12.96 9.45
C GLU A 402 -17.43 -13.78 8.71
N SER A 403 -17.77 -13.38 7.47
CA SER A 403 -18.63 -14.19 6.61
C SER A 403 -17.88 -15.41 6.08
N TRP A 404 -18.34 -16.59 6.50
CA TRP A 404 -17.88 -17.85 5.93
C TRP A 404 -18.41 -18.05 4.51
N LEU A 405 -19.59 -17.50 4.16
CA LEU A 405 -20.17 -17.63 2.83
C LEU A 405 -19.35 -16.85 1.79
N SER A 406 -18.90 -15.65 2.16
CA SER A 406 -18.00 -14.85 1.34
C SER A 406 -16.63 -15.52 1.17
N ALA A 407 -16.02 -15.97 2.28
CA ALA A 407 -14.73 -16.65 2.26
C ALA A 407 -14.76 -17.92 1.39
N ALA A 408 -15.83 -18.73 1.50
CA ALA A 408 -15.99 -19.99 0.77
C ALA A 408 -16.03 -19.82 -0.76
N SER A 409 -16.45 -18.66 -1.26
CA SER A 409 -16.49 -18.38 -2.71
C SER A 409 -15.14 -17.91 -3.29
N PHE A 410 -14.16 -17.62 -2.44
CA PHE A 410 -12.84 -17.18 -2.88
C PHE A 410 -11.89 -18.35 -3.15
N GLN A 411 -11.40 -19.00 -2.09
CA GLN A 411 -10.44 -20.12 -2.13
C GLN A 411 -10.66 -21.09 -0.96
N GLU A 412 -10.11 -22.30 -1.09
CA GLU A 412 -10.11 -23.31 -0.02
C GLU A 412 -11.51 -23.65 0.52
N THR A 413 -12.52 -23.66 -0.36
CA THR A 413 -13.95 -23.81 -0.05
C THR A 413 -14.23 -24.98 0.91
N THR A 414 -13.61 -26.15 0.69
CA THR A 414 -13.79 -27.31 1.58
C THR A 414 -13.34 -27.01 3.00
N ARG A 415 -12.17 -26.39 3.19
CA ARG A 415 -11.65 -26.05 4.52
C ARG A 415 -12.58 -25.07 5.23
N VAL A 416 -12.96 -23.99 4.53
CA VAL A 416 -13.83 -22.94 5.08
C VAL A 416 -15.19 -23.51 5.50
N LEU A 417 -15.80 -24.35 4.67
CA LEU A 417 -17.09 -24.99 4.99
C LEU A 417 -16.99 -25.98 6.14
N THR A 418 -15.89 -26.75 6.22
CA THR A 418 -15.67 -27.69 7.33
C THR A 418 -15.50 -26.94 8.65
N GLU A 419 -14.69 -25.89 8.70
CA GLU A 419 -14.52 -25.06 9.90
C GLU A 419 -15.85 -24.41 10.32
N ALA A 420 -16.59 -23.82 9.37
CA ALA A 420 -17.89 -23.22 9.66
C ALA A 420 -18.92 -24.23 10.20
N ALA A 421 -18.90 -25.47 9.71
CA ALA A 421 -19.77 -26.55 10.18
C ALA A 421 -19.38 -27.07 11.58
N ILE A 422 -18.08 -27.18 11.87
CA ILE A 422 -17.57 -27.59 13.19
C ILE A 422 -17.91 -26.52 14.24
N ASP A 423 -17.72 -25.25 13.90
CA ASP A 423 -17.95 -24.12 14.80
C ASP A 423 -19.45 -23.75 14.91
N GLY A 424 -20.32 -24.28 14.04
CA GLY A 424 -21.74 -23.92 13.98
C GLY A 424 -21.98 -22.45 13.61
N LYS A 425 -21.14 -21.87 12.75
CA LYS A 425 -21.17 -20.43 12.43
C LYS A 425 -22.45 -20.01 11.70
N SER A 426 -23.02 -18.88 12.13
CA SER A 426 -24.07 -18.16 11.40
C SER A 426 -23.46 -17.00 10.60
N ASP A 427 -24.06 -16.68 9.45
CA ASP A 427 -23.60 -15.57 8.60
C ASP A 427 -24.53 -14.36 8.76
N GLY A 428 -23.94 -13.18 9.03
CA GLY A 428 -24.67 -11.93 9.24
C GLY A 428 -25.12 -11.22 7.96
N LEU A 429 -24.66 -11.66 6.77
CA LEU A 429 -25.01 -11.08 5.47
C LEU A 429 -24.75 -9.56 5.38
N ILE A 430 -23.66 -9.08 5.99
CA ILE A 430 -23.33 -7.65 6.08
C ILE A 430 -22.64 -7.14 4.79
N GLY A 431 -21.90 -8.02 4.11
CA GLY A 431 -21.13 -7.69 2.91
C GLY A 431 -21.94 -7.74 1.62
N LEU A 432 -21.26 -7.46 0.51
CA LEU A 432 -21.87 -7.43 -0.81
C LEU A 432 -22.09 -8.84 -1.36
N LYS A 433 -21.08 -9.69 -1.27
CA LYS A 433 -21.00 -10.98 -1.95
C LYS A 433 -21.94 -12.02 -1.36
N GLU A 434 -22.12 -12.05 -0.04
CA GLU A 434 -23.06 -12.94 0.62
C GLU A 434 -24.48 -12.70 0.09
N ASN A 435 -24.87 -11.42 -0.01
CA ASN A 435 -26.17 -11.01 -0.54
C ASN A 435 -26.32 -11.34 -2.02
N ILE A 436 -25.26 -11.17 -2.84
CA ILE A 436 -25.26 -11.59 -4.24
C ILE A 436 -25.46 -13.10 -4.36
N ILE A 437 -24.73 -13.91 -3.59
CA ILE A 437 -24.78 -15.38 -3.63
C ILE A 437 -26.20 -15.89 -3.34
N ILE A 438 -26.89 -15.31 -2.35
CA ILE A 438 -28.24 -15.72 -1.95
C ILE A 438 -29.36 -15.02 -2.73
N GLY A 439 -29.02 -14.08 -3.64
CA GLY A 439 -30.00 -13.35 -4.45
C GLY A 439 -30.77 -12.25 -3.70
N LYS A 440 -30.20 -11.65 -2.65
CA LYS A 440 -30.73 -10.46 -1.96
C LYS A 440 -30.12 -9.17 -2.52
N LEU A 441 -30.76 -8.04 -2.21
CA LEU A 441 -30.19 -6.73 -2.49
C LEU A 441 -28.88 -6.55 -1.72
N ILE A 442 -27.87 -5.99 -2.39
CA ILE A 442 -26.61 -5.67 -1.75
C ILE A 442 -26.78 -4.52 -0.75
N PRO A 443 -26.11 -4.54 0.42
CA PRO A 443 -26.27 -3.52 1.45
C PRO A 443 -25.44 -2.26 1.16
N ALA A 444 -25.45 -1.79 -0.10
CA ALA A 444 -24.77 -0.59 -0.59
C ALA A 444 -25.66 0.17 -1.58
N GLY A 445 -25.41 1.47 -1.74
CA GLY A 445 -26.19 2.36 -2.60
C GLY A 445 -27.68 2.30 -2.29
N THR A 446 -28.49 2.03 -3.31
CA THR A 446 -29.96 1.92 -3.20
C THR A 446 -30.44 0.71 -2.40
N GLY A 447 -29.58 -0.27 -2.13
CA GLY A 447 -29.92 -1.45 -1.34
C GLY A 447 -29.64 -1.30 0.16
N MET A 448 -29.12 -0.16 0.62
CA MET A 448 -29.10 0.13 2.06
C MET A 448 -30.54 0.32 2.58
N MET A 449 -30.90 -0.41 3.63
CA MET A 449 -32.09 -0.07 4.41
C MET A 449 -31.81 1.27 5.09
N ARG A 450 -32.65 2.27 4.80
CA ARG A 450 -32.57 3.61 5.39
C ARG A 450 -32.85 3.60 6.87
#